data_AF-A0A0T5PDP5-F1
#
_entry.id   AF-A0A0T5PDP5-F1
#
_cell.length_a   1.000
_cell.length_b   1.000
_cell.length_c   1.000
_cell.angle_alpha   90.00
_cell.angle_beta   90.00
_cell.angle_gamma   90.00
#
_symmetry.space_group_name_H-M   'P 1'
#
loop_
_entity.id
_entity.type
_entity.pdbx_description
1 polymer ?
#
loop_
_entity_poly.entity_id
_entity_poly.type
_entity_poly.pdbx_seq_one_letter_code
_entity_poly.pdbx_strand_id
1 'polypeptide(L)'
;MGMIFRLFRNVVFLGWLCFALASTTLAATVWAVQLTATVATVSGQAAAAAVAHRRQLARAIARTKAKARLRRMIAAVPIAGLGAIAYFEERDFQDWKEDNPDGTRAEYACEVAELSAEVIDEVLQDLPESVRPSPDNVQGWLPDCE
;
A
#
# COMPACT_ATOMS: atom_id res chain seq x y z
N MET A 1 -52.15 46.58 64.46
CA MET A 1 -51.64 46.87 63.09
C MET A 1 -50.26 46.28 62.75
N GLY A 2 -49.51 45.65 63.67
CA GLY A 2 -48.15 45.14 63.37
C GLY A 2 -48.06 43.73 62.76
N MET A 3 -49.04 42.86 63.03
CA MET A 3 -49.00 41.44 62.62
C MET A 3 -49.37 41.25 61.13
N ILE A 4 -50.35 42.01 60.65
CA ILE A 4 -50.80 42.00 59.24
C ILE A 4 -49.69 42.50 58.29
N PHE A 5 -48.94 43.53 58.69
CA PHE A 5 -47.81 44.04 57.90
C PHE A 5 -46.63 43.05 57.85
N ARG A 6 -46.36 42.34 58.94
CA ARG A 6 -45.36 41.25 58.98
C ARG A 6 -45.74 40.07 58.08
N LEU A 7 -47.02 39.67 58.10
CA LEU A 7 -47.54 38.61 57.23
C LEU A 7 -47.44 39.00 55.75
N PHE A 8 -47.85 40.22 55.40
CA PHE A 8 -47.76 40.72 54.03
C PHE A 8 -46.30 40.71 53.51
N ARG A 9 -45.35 41.21 54.31
CA ARG A 9 -43.92 41.21 53.94
C ARG A 9 -43.37 39.80 53.74
N ASN A 10 -43.75 38.84 54.58
CA ASN A 10 -43.31 37.45 54.46
C ASN A 10 -43.89 36.77 53.22
N VAL A 11 -45.15 37.03 52.86
CA VAL A 11 -45.78 36.46 51.66
C VAL A 11 -45.12 37.00 50.39
N VAL A 12 -44.83 38.31 50.33
CA VAL A 12 -44.12 38.92 49.19
C VAL A 12 -42.70 38.35 49.06
N PHE A 13 -42.00 38.20 50.18
CA PHE A 13 -40.66 37.60 50.18
C PHE A 13 -40.69 36.13 49.73
N LEU A 14 -41.65 35.35 50.22
CA LEU A 14 -41.81 33.94 49.83
C LEU A 14 -42.15 33.83 48.33
N GLY A 15 -43.04 34.68 47.82
CA GLY A 15 -43.38 34.73 46.40
C GLY A 15 -42.19 35.07 45.51
N TRP A 16 -41.39 36.06 45.90
CA TRP A 16 -40.16 36.43 45.18
C TRP A 16 -39.14 35.29 45.18
N LEU A 17 -38.97 34.62 46.32
CA LEU A 17 -38.03 33.51 46.46
C LEU A 17 -38.46 32.31 45.61
N CYS A 18 -39.76 31.99 45.59
CA CYS A 18 -40.31 30.96 44.70
C CYS A 18 -40.11 31.31 43.22
N PHE A 19 -40.29 32.57 42.83
CA PHE A 19 -40.05 33.00 41.45
C PHE A 19 -38.57 32.90 41.05
N ALA A 20 -37.66 33.35 41.92
CA ALA A 20 -36.22 33.23 41.71
C ALA A 20 -35.78 31.76 41.59
N LEU A 21 -36.29 30.88 42.45
CA LEU A 21 -36.03 29.43 42.37
C LEU A 21 -36.58 28.82 41.07
N ALA A 22 -37.79 29.17 40.68
CA ALA A 22 -38.40 28.67 39.45
C ALA A 22 -37.59 29.10 38.23
N SER A 23 -37.18 30.38 38.16
CA SER A 23 -36.41 30.92 37.04
C SER A 23 -35.02 30.27 36.88
N THR A 24 -34.33 30.01 37.99
CA THR A 24 -33.00 29.37 37.98
C THR A 24 -33.08 27.89 37.61
N THR A 25 -34.13 27.20 38.07
CA THR A 25 -34.38 25.81 37.69
C THR A 25 -34.64 25.68 36.19
N LEU A 26 -35.47 26.57 35.62
CA LEU A 26 -35.75 26.59 34.18
C LEU A 26 -34.47 26.85 33.37
N ALA A 27 -33.67 27.85 33.76
CA ALA A 27 -32.40 28.13 33.09
C ALA A 27 -31.42 26.94 33.14
N ALA A 28 -31.33 26.27 34.29
CA ALA A 28 -30.48 25.09 34.46
C ALA A 28 -30.93 23.92 33.58
N THR A 29 -32.24 23.70 33.42
CA THR A 29 -32.75 22.62 32.54
C THR A 29 -32.40 22.86 31.07
N VAL A 30 -32.51 24.10 30.57
CA VAL A 30 -32.14 24.43 29.19
C VAL A 30 -30.65 24.20 28.96
N TRP A 31 -29.81 24.63 29.91
CA TRP A 31 -28.36 24.38 29.86
C TRP A 31 -28.01 22.89 29.90
N ALA A 32 -28.69 22.10 30.74
CA ALA A 32 -28.48 20.66 30.84
C ALA A 32 -28.80 19.93 29.54
N VAL A 33 -29.87 20.33 28.85
CA VAL A 33 -30.25 19.76 27.55
C VAL A 33 -29.20 20.10 26.48
N GLN A 34 -28.71 21.35 26.44
CA GLN A 34 -27.67 21.75 25.49
C GLN A 34 -26.33 21.02 25.72
N LEU A 35 -25.93 20.85 26.98
CA LEU A 35 -24.73 20.10 27.34
C LEU A 35 -24.84 18.64 26.92
N THR A 36 -25.99 18.02 27.13
CA THR A 36 -26.23 16.61 26.76
C THR A 36 -26.16 16.42 25.25
N ALA A 37 -26.76 17.33 24.47
CA ALA A 37 -26.68 17.31 23.01
C ALA A 37 -25.22 17.47 22.52
N THR A 38 -24.45 18.36 23.15
CA THR A 38 -23.04 18.60 22.79
C THR A 38 -22.15 17.40 23.10
N VAL A 39 -22.38 16.72 24.23
CA VAL A 39 -21.65 15.48 24.56
C VAL A 39 -21.96 14.39 23.54
N ALA A 40 -23.23 14.20 23.18
CA ALA A 40 -23.61 13.20 22.18
C ALA A 40 -22.95 13.44 20.81
N THR A 41 -22.90 14.70 20.35
CA THR A 41 -22.25 15.04 19.07
C THR A 41 -20.74 14.86 19.12
N VAL A 42 -20.08 15.32 20.19
CA VAL A 42 -18.62 15.17 20.36
C VAL A 42 -18.23 13.69 20.51
N SER A 43 -19.00 12.90 21.26
CA SER A 43 -18.77 11.45 21.36
C SER A 43 -18.95 10.74 20.01
N GLY A 44 -19.99 11.12 19.24
CA GLY A 44 -20.19 10.60 17.89
C GLY A 44 -19.04 10.94 16.94
N GLN A 45 -18.56 12.18 16.96
CA GLN A 45 -17.42 12.62 16.16
C GLN A 45 -16.11 11.92 16.57
N ALA A 46 -15.87 11.75 17.88
CA ALA A 46 -14.70 11.04 18.37
C ALA A 46 -14.71 9.56 17.96
N ALA A 47 -15.86 8.88 18.03
CA ALA A 47 -16.01 7.52 17.56
C ALA A 47 -15.78 7.40 16.04
N ALA A 48 -16.36 8.32 15.26
CA ALA A 48 -16.17 8.38 13.81
C ALA A 48 -14.71 8.64 13.44
N ALA A 49 -14.04 9.57 14.13
CA ALA A 49 -12.63 9.89 13.94
C ALA A 49 -11.72 8.71 14.31
N ALA A 50 -12.01 7.99 15.40
CA ALA A 50 -11.27 6.79 15.79
C ALA A 50 -11.39 5.69 14.72
N VAL A 51 -12.58 5.46 14.17
CA VAL A 51 -12.78 4.50 13.07
C VAL A 51 -12.08 4.95 11.80
N ALA A 52 -12.16 6.24 11.44
CA ALA A 52 -11.48 6.80 10.28
C ALA A 52 -9.95 6.66 10.40
N HIS A 53 -9.39 6.96 11.57
CA HIS A 53 -7.96 6.83 11.84
C HIS A 53 -7.50 5.37 11.76
N ARG A 54 -8.26 4.42 12.33
CA ARG A 54 -7.97 2.98 12.18
C ARG A 54 -7.97 2.54 10.72
N ARG A 55 -8.92 3.02 9.91
CA ARG A 55 -8.95 2.73 8.46
C ARG A 55 -7.75 3.32 7.73
N GLN A 56 -7.33 4.54 8.08
CA GLN A 56 -6.14 5.17 7.48
C GLN A 56 -4.87 4.39 7.82
N LEU A 57 -4.69 3.98 9.08
CA LEU A 57 -3.56 3.15 9.49
C LEU A 57 -3.57 1.78 8.77
N ALA A 58 -4.72 1.11 8.74
CA ALA A 58 -4.86 -0.15 8.02
C ALA A 58 -4.53 0.00 6.53
N ARG A 59 -4.96 1.09 5.89
CA ARG A 59 -4.63 1.40 4.50
C ARG A 59 -3.14 1.70 4.30
N ALA A 60 -2.50 2.41 5.23
CA ALA A 60 -1.07 2.67 5.19
C ALA A 60 -0.27 1.37 5.31
N ILE A 61 -0.62 0.49 6.25
CA ILE A 61 -0.01 -0.84 6.42
C ILE A 61 -0.24 -1.71 5.18
N ALA A 62 -1.45 -1.72 4.63
CA ALA A 62 -1.75 -2.47 3.41
C ALA A 62 -0.91 -1.97 2.23
N ARG A 63 -0.74 -0.65 2.10
CA ARG A 63 0.08 -0.03 1.03
C ARG A 63 1.56 -0.38 1.18
N THR A 64 2.12 -0.34 2.39
CA THR A 64 3.53 -0.73 2.62
C THR A 64 3.75 -2.21 2.35
N LYS A 65 2.83 -3.08 2.79
CA LYS A 65 2.86 -4.53 2.52
C LYS A 65 2.76 -4.83 1.01
N ALA A 66 1.86 -4.15 0.29
CA ALA A 66 1.72 -4.30 -1.16
C ALA A 66 3.00 -3.85 -1.90
N LYS A 67 3.60 -2.72 -1.51
CA LYS A 67 4.87 -2.25 -2.08
C LYS A 67 5.99 -3.26 -1.88
N ALA A 68 6.09 -3.86 -0.69
CA ALA A 68 7.08 -4.91 -0.42
C ALA A 68 6.85 -6.18 -1.26
N ARG A 69 5.59 -6.61 -1.41
CA ARG A 69 5.23 -7.76 -2.25
C ARG A 69 5.61 -7.54 -3.72
N LEU A 70 5.28 -6.37 -4.25
CA LEU A 70 5.59 -6.02 -5.64
C LEU A 70 7.10 -5.97 -5.89
N ARG A 71 7.88 -5.38 -4.96
CA ARG A 71 9.35 -5.36 -5.06
C ARG A 71 9.95 -6.78 -5.14
N ARG A 72 9.44 -7.72 -4.34
CA ARG A 72 9.91 -9.11 -4.36
C ARG A 72 9.59 -9.80 -5.69
N MET A 73 8.41 -9.55 -6.26
CA MET A 73 8.03 -10.11 -7.55
C MET A 73 8.90 -9.57 -8.69
N ILE A 74 9.09 -8.26 -8.76
CA ILE A 74 9.92 -7.64 -9.82
C ILE A 74 11.36 -8.12 -9.73
N ALA A 75 11.94 -8.17 -8.52
CA ALA A 75 13.31 -8.64 -8.33
C ALA A 75 13.50 -10.12 -8.69
N ALA A 76 12.44 -10.92 -8.64
CA ALA A 76 12.51 -12.33 -9.00
C ALA A 76 12.52 -12.58 -10.51
N VAL A 77 12.01 -11.64 -11.34
CA VAL A 77 11.89 -11.83 -12.79
C VAL A 77 13.24 -12.13 -13.46
N PRO A 78 14.32 -11.35 -13.25
CA PRO A 78 15.62 -11.66 -13.86
C PRO A 78 16.20 -12.99 -13.38
N ILE A 79 16.04 -13.32 -12.09
CA ILE A 79 16.55 -14.57 -11.51
C ILE A 79 15.84 -15.78 -12.11
N ALA A 80 14.51 -15.69 -12.26
CA ALA A 80 13.73 -16.72 -12.92
C ALA A 80 14.12 -16.88 -14.40
N GLY A 81 14.39 -15.77 -15.09
CA GLY A 81 14.90 -15.78 -16.47
C GLY A 81 16.24 -16.50 -16.60
N LEU A 82 17.22 -16.16 -15.74
CA LEU A 82 18.52 -16.85 -15.71
C LEU A 82 18.38 -18.34 -15.41
N GLY A 83 17.49 -18.71 -14.47
CA GLY A 83 17.22 -20.12 -14.17
C GLY A 83 16.58 -20.85 -15.34
N ALA A 84 15.68 -20.20 -16.09
CA ALA A 84 15.08 -20.76 -17.29
C ALA A 84 16.12 -20.96 -18.40
N ILE A 85 16.97 -19.95 -18.67
CA ILE A 85 18.05 -20.04 -19.66
C ILE A 85 18.98 -21.21 -19.31
N ALA A 86 19.46 -21.29 -18.07
CA ALA A 86 20.35 -22.38 -17.64
C ALA A 86 19.70 -23.77 -17.78
N TYR A 87 18.39 -23.87 -17.53
CA TYR A 87 17.65 -25.13 -17.70
C TYR A 87 17.54 -25.53 -19.18
N PHE A 88 17.22 -24.57 -20.06
CA PHE A 88 17.10 -24.84 -21.49
C PHE A 88 18.45 -25.15 -22.12
N GLU A 89 19.49 -24.38 -21.81
CA GLU A 89 20.86 -24.64 -22.28
C GLU A 89 21.39 -26.02 -21.86
N GLU A 90 21.12 -26.45 -20.62
CA GLU A 90 21.51 -27.79 -20.21
C GLU A 90 20.77 -28.86 -21.00
N ARG A 91 19.47 -28.66 -21.23
CA ARG A 91 18.65 -29.61 -21.99
C ARG A 91 19.11 -29.70 -23.44
N ASP A 92 19.30 -28.56 -24.09
CA ASP A 92 19.72 -28.46 -25.47
C ASP A 92 21.13 -29.05 -25.66
N PHE A 93 22.04 -28.85 -24.70
CA PHE A 93 23.35 -29.50 -24.69
C PHE A 93 23.24 -31.04 -24.59
N GLN A 94 22.35 -31.57 -23.74
CA GLN A 94 22.18 -33.03 -23.64
C GLN A 94 21.60 -33.61 -24.92
N ASP A 95 20.62 -32.93 -25.53
CA ASP A 95 20.02 -33.34 -26.79
C ASP A 95 21.08 -33.31 -27.92
N TRP A 96 21.89 -32.24 -28.02
CA TRP A 96 23.01 -32.15 -28.95
C TRP A 96 24.07 -33.25 -28.75
N LYS A 97 24.28 -33.67 -27.50
CA LYS A 97 25.24 -34.72 -27.14
C LYS A 97 24.81 -36.12 -27.59
N GLU A 98 23.52 -36.33 -27.88
CA GLU A 98 23.06 -37.59 -28.47
C GLU A 98 23.70 -37.82 -29.85
N ASP A 99 23.84 -36.75 -30.63
CA ASP A 99 24.50 -36.75 -31.93
C ASP A 99 26.02 -36.52 -31.84
N ASN A 100 26.49 -35.91 -30.74
CA ASN A 100 27.89 -35.59 -30.49
C ASN A 100 28.39 -36.21 -29.17
N PRO A 101 28.60 -37.54 -29.12
CA PRO A 101 28.84 -38.27 -27.86
C PRO A 101 30.13 -37.86 -27.13
N ASP A 102 31.17 -37.51 -27.89
CA ASP A 102 32.46 -37.03 -27.37
C ASP A 102 32.55 -35.49 -27.30
N GLY A 103 31.47 -34.81 -27.69
CA GLY A 103 31.41 -33.36 -27.81
C GLY A 103 31.52 -32.64 -26.47
N THR A 104 32.24 -31.52 -26.47
CA THR A 104 32.44 -30.66 -25.30
C THR A 104 31.44 -29.50 -25.27
N ARG A 105 31.27 -28.88 -24.09
CA ARG A 105 30.43 -27.67 -23.97
C ARG A 105 30.96 -26.48 -24.76
N ALA A 106 32.27 -26.42 -25.01
CA ALA A 106 32.88 -25.36 -25.81
C ALA A 106 32.53 -25.51 -27.29
N GLU A 107 32.58 -26.75 -27.81
CA GLU A 107 32.17 -27.06 -29.18
C GLU A 107 30.68 -26.75 -29.40
N TYR A 108 29.82 -27.19 -28.48
CA TYR A 108 28.40 -26.83 -28.51
C TYR A 108 28.18 -25.30 -28.48
N ALA A 109 28.88 -24.59 -27.58
CA ALA A 109 28.74 -23.13 -27.49
C ALA A 109 29.19 -22.42 -28.77
N CYS A 110 30.22 -22.93 -29.45
CA CYS A 110 30.67 -22.40 -30.73
C CYS A 110 29.67 -22.67 -31.86
N GLU A 111 29.10 -23.87 -31.93
CA GLU A 111 28.05 -24.19 -32.90
C GLU A 111 26.81 -23.31 -32.70
N VAL A 112 26.36 -23.14 -31.46
CA VAL A 112 25.24 -22.24 -31.14
C VAL A 112 25.57 -20.79 -31.47
N ALA A 113 26.81 -20.34 -31.23
CA ALA A 113 27.24 -18.98 -31.57
C ALA A 113 27.23 -18.74 -33.08
N GLU A 114 27.70 -19.71 -33.88
CA GLU A 114 27.66 -19.65 -35.34
C GLU A 114 26.22 -19.56 -35.86
N LEU A 115 25.34 -20.46 -35.41
CA LEU A 115 23.93 -20.45 -35.77
C LEU A 115 23.22 -19.16 -35.33
N SER A 116 23.57 -18.64 -34.15
CA SER A 116 22.99 -17.41 -33.62
C SER A 116 23.43 -16.18 -34.41
N ALA A 117 24.66 -16.17 -34.94
CA ALA A 117 25.18 -15.05 -35.73
C ALA A 117 24.40 -14.84 -37.03
N GLU A 118 23.80 -15.89 -37.60
CA GLU A 118 22.96 -15.80 -38.78
C GLU A 118 21.65 -15.03 -38.53
N VAL A 119 21.10 -15.16 -37.31
CA VAL A 119 19.78 -14.62 -36.96
C VAL A 119 19.84 -13.39 -36.05
N ILE A 120 21.01 -13.04 -35.52
CA ILE A 120 21.13 -12.00 -34.49
C ILE A 120 20.69 -10.62 -34.98
N ASP A 121 20.99 -10.25 -36.22
CA ASP A 121 20.64 -8.94 -36.76
C ASP A 121 19.12 -8.79 -36.92
N GLU A 122 18.43 -9.84 -37.36
CA GLU A 122 16.96 -9.88 -37.44
C GLU A 122 16.32 -9.68 -36.05
N VAL A 123 16.80 -10.42 -35.05
CA VAL A 123 16.31 -10.29 -33.67
C VAL A 123 16.56 -8.89 -33.12
N LEU A 124 17.75 -8.31 -33.36
CA LEU A 124 18.07 -6.97 -32.88
C LEU A 124 17.16 -5.91 -33.52
N GLN A 125 16.84 -6.02 -34.81
CA GLN A 125 15.95 -5.09 -35.50
C GLN A 125 14.52 -5.12 -34.94
N ASP A 126 14.04 -6.30 -34.54
CA ASP A 126 12.70 -6.49 -33.96
C ASP A 126 12.58 -6.01 -32.50
N LEU A 127 13.70 -5.91 -31.78
CA LEU A 127 13.70 -5.41 -30.41
C LEU A 127 13.42 -3.89 -30.36
N PRO A 128 12.59 -3.41 -29.41
CA PRO A 128 12.37 -1.98 -29.23
C PRO A 128 13.67 -1.29 -28.78
N GLU A 129 13.87 -0.05 -29.22
CA GLU A 129 15.11 0.73 -28.98
C GLU A 129 15.50 0.81 -27.49
N SER A 130 14.54 0.74 -26.56
CA SER A 130 14.80 0.84 -25.12
C SER A 130 15.50 -0.37 -24.50
N VAL A 131 15.49 -1.53 -25.17
CA VAL A 131 16.09 -2.78 -24.67
C VAL A 131 17.13 -3.37 -25.63
N ARG A 132 17.29 -2.78 -26.82
CA ARG A 132 18.26 -3.22 -27.82
C ARG A 132 19.69 -3.01 -27.31
N PRO A 133 20.51 -4.06 -27.21
CA PRO A 133 21.91 -3.92 -26.80
C PRO A 133 22.74 -3.23 -27.90
N SER A 134 23.82 -2.56 -27.51
CA SER A 134 24.80 -2.02 -28.45
C SER A 134 25.66 -3.15 -29.07
N PRO A 135 26.18 -2.97 -30.29
CA PRO A 135 27.03 -3.97 -30.94
C PRO A 135 28.24 -4.39 -30.10
N ASP A 136 28.87 -3.45 -29.37
CA ASP A 136 30.01 -3.75 -28.50
C ASP A 136 29.65 -4.69 -27.34
N ASN A 137 28.42 -4.60 -26.81
CA ASN A 137 27.97 -5.49 -25.74
C ASN A 137 27.71 -6.91 -26.26
N VAL A 138 27.23 -7.03 -27.50
CA VAL A 138 26.94 -8.32 -28.13
C VAL A 138 28.24 -9.10 -28.38
N GLN A 139 29.28 -8.43 -28.86
CA GLN A 139 30.60 -9.07 -29.07
C GLN A 139 31.17 -9.64 -27.76
N GLY A 140 30.95 -8.97 -26.64
CA GLY A 140 31.39 -9.45 -25.33
C GLY A 140 30.62 -10.67 -24.78
N TRP A 141 29.55 -11.11 -25.44
CA TRP A 141 28.77 -12.30 -25.05
C TRP A 141 29.13 -13.55 -25.85
N LEU A 142 29.84 -13.40 -26.97
CA LEU A 142 30.21 -14.52 -27.82
C LEU A 142 31.38 -15.30 -27.21
N PRO A 143 31.37 -16.64 -27.28
CA PRO A 143 32.51 -17.45 -26.87
C PRO A 143 33.69 -17.28 -27.84
N ASP A 144 34.91 -17.45 -27.33
CA ASP A 144 36.11 -17.51 -28.16
C ASP A 144 36.12 -18.85 -28.92
N CYS A 145 35.89 -18.78 -30.23
CA CYS A 145 35.92 -19.92 -31.14
C CYS A 145 37.09 -19.75 -32.11
N GLU A 146 37.91 -20.81 -32.26
CA GLU A 146 39.11 -20.83 -33.12
C GLU A 146 38.82 -21.23 -34.57
#